data_AF-A0A524QEB5-F1
#
_entry.id   AF-A0A524QEB5-F1
#
_cell.length_a   1.000
_cell.length_b   1.000
_cell.length_c   1.000
_cell.angle_alpha   90.00
_cell.angle_beta   90.00
_cell.angle_gamma   90.00
#
_symmetry.space_group_name_H-M   'P 1'
#
loop_
_entity.id
_entity.type
_entity.pdbx_description
1 polymer ?
#
loop_
_entity_poly.entity_id
_entity_poly.type
_entity_poly.pdbx_seq_one_letter_code
_entity_poly.pdbx_strand_id
1 'polypeptide(L)'
;MPKAIKAVYRELKKAGFKPTEGASLVDYGDFVCSICKSILSCPFGIAFAGKGVPDKTLCNIFWEIGLLQGFGKVVLLVADEALNLPSDFNRTFSILYDQINYIEKFRKLILKLKELPRYYMKVLAPIALDARDFEKAQKYYQDAYLFSANRRCLSELEKIKKNISGGTKSKQLNGMSTRIANQIDAFIKGASI
;
A
#
# COMPACT_ATOMS: atom_id res chain seq x y z
N MET A 1 -2.84 20.99 13.05
CA MET A 1 -3.00 19.88 12.08
C MET A 1 -3.19 20.29 10.61
N PRO A 2 -4.06 21.25 10.23
CA PRO A 2 -4.30 21.57 8.82
C PRO A 2 -3.05 22.02 8.04
N LYS A 3 -2.12 22.73 8.70
CA LYS A 3 -0.82 23.10 8.12
C LYS A 3 0.05 21.87 7.79
N ALA A 4 0.02 20.84 8.64
CA ALA A 4 0.75 19.59 8.47
C ALA A 4 0.30 18.83 7.22
N ILE A 5 -1.02 18.67 7.07
CA ILE A 5 -1.64 17.99 5.93
C ILE A 5 -1.23 18.69 4.63
N LYS A 6 -1.38 20.02 4.55
CA LYS A 6 -0.97 20.80 3.38
C LYS A 6 0.51 20.65 3.04
N ALA A 7 1.38 20.63 4.05
CA ALA A 7 2.81 20.47 3.85
C ALA A 7 3.16 19.06 3.34
N VAL A 8 2.60 18.01 3.95
CA VAL A 8 2.74 16.62 3.50
C VAL A 8 2.27 16.45 2.05
N TYR A 9 1.11 17.00 1.69
CA TYR A 9 0.60 16.94 0.32
C TYR A 9 1.55 17.55 -0.71
N ARG A 10 2.17 18.69 -0.35
CA ARG A 10 3.13 19.36 -1.21
C ARG A 10 4.35 18.48 -1.44
N GLU A 11 4.87 17.84 -0.40
CA GLU A 11 6.03 16.97 -0.49
C GLU A 11 5.71 15.67 -1.26
N LEU A 12 4.51 15.11 -1.11
CA LEU A 12 4.05 13.98 -1.93
C LEU A 12 4.00 14.34 -3.42
N LYS A 13 3.43 15.49 -3.76
CA LYS A 13 3.37 15.96 -5.16
C LYS A 13 4.77 16.18 -5.74
N LYS A 14 5.68 16.82 -4.99
CA LYS A 14 7.10 16.97 -5.39
C LYS A 14 7.78 15.61 -5.61
N ALA A 15 7.40 14.61 -4.81
CA ALA A 15 7.92 13.27 -4.94
C ALA A 15 7.30 12.47 -6.11
N GLY A 16 6.29 13.01 -6.80
CA GLY A 16 5.63 12.35 -7.94
C GLY A 16 4.43 11.47 -7.55
N PHE A 17 3.97 11.53 -6.30
CA PHE A 17 2.78 10.81 -5.86
C PHE A 17 1.52 11.66 -6.08
N LYS A 18 0.40 10.99 -6.36
CA LYS A 18 -0.94 11.59 -6.44
C LYS A 18 -1.74 11.17 -5.20
N PRO A 19 -1.88 12.04 -4.18
CA PRO A 19 -2.65 11.70 -2.99
C PRO A 19 -4.14 11.56 -3.30
N THR A 20 -4.78 10.57 -2.67
CA THR A 20 -6.23 10.38 -2.68
C THR A 20 -6.74 10.51 -1.24
N GLU A 21 -7.85 11.21 -1.05
CA GLU A 21 -8.45 11.42 0.27
C GLU A 21 -9.51 10.38 0.56
N GLY A 22 -9.49 9.80 1.76
CA GLY A 22 -10.54 8.86 2.21
C GLY A 22 -11.94 9.49 2.15
N ALA A 23 -12.07 10.78 2.49
CA ALA A 23 -13.34 11.51 2.45
C ALA A 23 -13.89 11.78 1.03
N SER A 24 -13.07 11.58 -0.02
CA SER A 24 -13.47 11.79 -1.41
C SER A 24 -14.16 10.57 -2.05
N LEU A 25 -14.25 9.46 -1.31
CA LEU A 25 -14.97 8.25 -1.74
C LEU A 25 -16.46 8.39 -1.45
N VAL A 26 -17.17 9.03 -2.36
CA VAL A 26 -18.63 8.98 -2.42
C VAL A 26 -19.00 7.78 -3.29
N ASP A 27 -19.33 6.67 -2.65
CA ASP A 27 -19.81 5.47 -3.33
C ASP A 27 -21.22 5.14 -2.80
N TYR A 28 -22.14 4.79 -3.68
CA TYR A 28 -23.55 4.51 -3.34
C TYR A 28 -23.76 3.09 -2.75
N GLY A 29 -22.68 2.40 -2.37
CA GLY A 29 -22.66 1.00 -1.90
C GLY A 29 -21.97 0.80 -0.54
N ASP A 30 -21.56 -0.43 -0.25
CA ASP A 30 -20.88 -0.83 1.00
C ASP A 30 -19.57 -0.04 1.19
N PHE A 31 -19.58 0.90 2.14
CA PHE A 31 -18.46 1.77 2.48
C PHE A 31 -17.16 0.99 2.73
N VAL A 32 -17.23 -0.20 3.34
CA VAL A 32 -16.06 -1.02 3.64
C VAL A 32 -15.41 -1.50 2.34
N CYS A 33 -16.21 -1.98 1.39
CA CYS A 33 -15.72 -2.43 0.09
C CYS A 33 -15.01 -1.31 -0.68
N SER A 34 -15.54 -0.08 -0.63
CA SER A 34 -14.95 1.08 -1.32
C SER A 34 -13.61 1.50 -0.69
N ILE A 35 -13.52 1.47 0.65
CA ILE A 35 -12.26 1.70 1.39
C ILE A 35 -11.24 0.63 1.04
N CYS A 36 -11.61 -0.65 1.05
CA CYS A 36 -10.72 -1.75 0.68
C CYS A 36 -10.19 -1.63 -0.75
N LYS A 37 -11.05 -1.27 -1.73
CA LYS A 37 -10.62 -1.01 -3.12
C LYS A 37 -9.60 0.12 -3.21
N SER A 38 -9.80 1.19 -2.44
CA SER A 38 -8.90 2.34 -2.41
C SER A 38 -7.56 2.02 -1.75
N ILE A 39 -7.59 1.23 -0.67
CA ILE A 39 -6.37 0.73 -0.03
C ILE A 39 -5.58 -0.17 -0.99
N LEU A 40 -6.25 -1.08 -1.70
CA LEU A 40 -5.61 -2.00 -2.64
C LEU A 40 -5.02 -1.29 -3.87
N SER A 41 -5.59 -0.16 -4.29
CA SER A 41 -5.08 0.65 -5.40
C SER A 41 -3.92 1.58 -5.02
N CYS A 42 -3.57 1.67 -3.74
CA CYS A 42 -2.52 2.52 -3.22
C CYS A 42 -1.28 1.70 -2.78
N PRO A 43 -0.06 2.24 -2.97
CA PRO A 43 1.17 1.58 -2.52
C PRO A 43 1.40 1.69 -1.00
N PHE A 44 0.92 2.76 -0.37
CA PHE A 44 1.04 3.02 1.07
C PHE A 44 -0.08 3.97 1.52
N GLY A 45 -0.35 3.99 2.83
CA GLY A 45 -1.29 4.91 3.46
C GLY A 45 -0.58 5.96 4.30
N ILE A 46 -1.22 7.13 4.47
CA ILE A 46 -0.79 8.15 5.41
C ILE A 46 -1.98 8.48 6.30
N ALA A 47 -1.80 8.36 7.61
CA ALA A 47 -2.79 8.72 8.60
C ALA A 47 -2.35 9.95 9.38
N PHE A 48 -3.31 10.80 9.74
CA PHE A 48 -3.08 11.99 10.55
C PHE A 48 -3.86 11.88 11.86
N ALA A 49 -3.17 11.82 12.99
CA ALA A 49 -3.80 11.84 14.32
C ALA A 49 -3.27 13.05 15.12
N GLY A 50 -4.10 13.71 15.92
CA GLY A 50 -3.61 14.82 16.73
C GLY A 50 -4.69 15.51 17.53
N LYS A 51 -4.25 16.49 18.33
CA LYS A 51 -5.15 17.26 19.19
C LYS A 51 -6.23 17.96 18.35
N GLY A 52 -7.49 17.75 18.72
CA GLY A 52 -8.66 18.34 18.05
C GLY A 52 -9.29 17.46 16.97
N VAL A 53 -8.76 16.25 16.70
CA VAL A 53 -9.50 15.23 15.95
C VAL A 53 -10.56 14.61 16.88
N PRO A 54 -11.86 14.59 16.51
CA PRO A 54 -12.89 13.95 17.34
C PRO A 54 -12.62 12.46 17.54
N ASP A 55 -12.96 11.91 18.72
CA ASP A 55 -12.72 10.50 19.04
C ASP A 55 -13.33 9.53 18.01
N LYS A 56 -14.55 9.83 17.53
CA LYS A 56 -15.20 9.05 16.46
C LYS A 56 -14.35 9.00 15.18
N THR A 57 -13.75 10.14 14.80
CA THR A 57 -12.85 10.22 13.64
C THR A 57 -11.55 9.47 13.92
N LEU A 58 -11.02 9.57 15.14
CA LEU A 58 -9.80 8.87 15.54
C LEU A 58 -9.99 7.34 15.48
N CYS A 59 -11.13 6.82 15.93
CA CYS A 59 -11.49 5.40 15.80
C CYS A 59 -11.50 4.94 14.34
N ASN A 60 -12.09 5.73 13.43
CA ASN A 60 -12.11 5.41 12.00
C ASN A 60 -10.70 5.38 11.41
N ILE A 61 -9.85 6.35 11.77
CA ILE A 61 -8.46 6.39 11.32
C ILE A 61 -7.70 5.14 11.77
N PHE A 62 -7.83 4.73 13.03
CA PHE A 62 -7.16 3.53 13.52
C PHE A 62 -7.70 2.25 12.88
N TRP A 63 -9.00 2.16 12.62
CA TRP A 63 -9.59 1.05 11.90
C TRP A 63 -9.04 0.95 10.47
N GLU A 64 -8.97 2.07 9.73
CA GLU A 64 -8.38 2.12 8.39
C GLU A 64 -6.87 1.80 8.38
N ILE A 65 -6.11 2.24 9.40
CA ILE A 65 -4.71 1.84 9.56
C ILE A 65 -4.61 0.32 9.75
N GLY A 66 -5.48 -0.26 10.57
CA GLY A 66 -5.55 -1.71 10.76
C GLY A 66 -5.81 -2.45 9.45
N LEU A 67 -6.72 -1.95 8.61
CA LEU A 67 -6.96 -2.50 7.27
C LEU A 67 -5.74 -2.37 6.36
N LEU A 68 -5.10 -1.20 6.30
CA LEU A 68 -3.87 -0.99 5.54
C LEU A 68 -2.79 -2.00 5.93
N GLN A 69 -2.55 -2.16 7.24
CA GLN A 69 -1.58 -3.13 7.76
C GLN A 69 -1.99 -4.57 7.47
N GLY A 70 -3.27 -4.91 7.59
CA GLY A 70 -3.82 -6.22 7.25
C GLY A 70 -3.63 -6.58 5.78
N PHE A 71 -3.71 -5.59 4.88
CA PHE A 71 -3.34 -5.73 3.47
C PHE A 71 -1.83 -5.66 3.22
N GLY A 72 -1.00 -5.58 4.26
CA GLY A 72 0.46 -5.50 4.17
C GLY A 72 0.97 -4.19 3.57
N LYS A 73 0.15 -3.13 3.59
CA LYS A 73 0.55 -1.81 3.09
C LYS A 73 1.41 -1.10 4.13
N VAL A 74 2.37 -0.32 3.63
CA VAL A 74 3.14 0.57 4.49
C VAL A 74 2.23 1.69 4.97
N VAL A 75 2.28 2.01 6.26
CA VAL A 75 1.52 3.12 6.84
C VAL A 75 2.50 4.15 7.41
N LEU A 76 2.30 5.41 7.04
CA LEU A 76 2.95 6.53 7.71
C LEU A 76 1.94 7.18 8.65
N LEU A 77 2.23 7.19 9.96
CA LEU A 77 1.39 7.87 10.92
C LEU A 77 2.00 9.22 11.27
N VAL A 78 1.34 10.32 10.93
CA VAL A 78 1.71 11.66 11.36
C VAL A 78 0.88 12.01 12.59
N ALA A 79 1.49 11.97 13.76
CA ALA A 79 0.81 12.13 15.03
C ALA A 79 1.38 13.27 15.87
N ASP A 80 0.53 14.06 16.55
CA ASP A 80 0.98 15.01 17.58
C ASP A 80 1.61 14.25 18.77
N GLU A 81 2.69 14.78 19.36
CA GLU A 81 3.38 14.17 20.53
C GLU A 81 2.44 14.01 21.74
N ALA A 82 1.36 14.79 21.80
CA ALA A 82 0.34 14.70 22.85
C ALA A 82 -0.53 13.42 22.79
N LEU A 83 -0.40 12.58 21.75
CA LEU A 83 -1.08 11.29 21.68
C LEU A 83 -0.22 10.21 22.36
N ASN A 84 -0.74 9.64 23.45
CA ASN A 84 -0.27 8.35 23.99
C ASN A 84 -0.61 7.24 22.98
N LEU A 85 0.17 7.15 21.90
CA LEU A 85 -0.01 6.13 20.88
C LEU A 85 0.21 4.74 21.49
N PRO A 86 -0.62 3.74 21.13
CA PRO A 86 -0.34 2.35 21.52
C PRO A 86 1.05 1.92 21.07
N SER A 87 1.72 1.08 21.87
CA SER A 87 3.10 0.63 21.60
C SER A 87 3.28 -0.01 20.21
N ASP A 88 2.21 -0.59 19.65
CA ASP A 88 2.22 -1.19 18.33
C ASP A 88 2.50 -0.17 17.21
N PHE A 89 2.18 1.11 17.41
CA PHE A 89 2.48 2.19 16.46
C PHE A 89 3.94 2.65 16.48
N ASN A 90 4.76 2.17 17.42
CA ASN A 90 6.20 2.41 17.42
C ASN A 90 6.94 1.57 16.37
N ARG A 91 6.32 0.51 15.83
CA ARG A 91 6.88 -0.35 14.76
C ARG A 91 6.49 0.11 13.35
N THR A 92 5.43 0.89 13.24
CA THR A 92 5.00 1.56 12.00
C THR A 92 5.92 2.76 11.74
N PHE A 93 6.03 3.25 10.49
CA PHE A 93 6.73 4.50 10.23
C PHE A 93 5.94 5.68 10.82
N SER A 94 6.08 5.90 12.12
CA SER A 94 5.48 7.01 12.82
C SER A 94 6.39 8.24 12.71
N ILE A 95 5.76 9.36 12.38
CA ILE A 95 6.37 10.68 12.37
C ILE A 95 5.64 11.45 13.45
N LEU A 96 6.34 11.69 14.55
CA LEU A 96 5.87 12.64 15.54
C LEU A 96 5.92 14.04 14.91
N TYR A 97 4.77 14.68 14.90
CA TYR A 97 4.55 16.05 14.49
C TYR A 97 5.12 16.96 15.58
N ASP A 98 6.43 17.18 15.51
CA ASP A 98 7.06 18.33 16.11
C ASP A 98 6.88 19.52 15.15
N GLN A 99 6.78 20.76 15.66
CA GLN A 99 6.53 21.91 14.76
C GLN A 99 7.72 22.25 13.84
N ILE A 100 8.91 21.68 14.09
CA ILE A 100 10.18 22.16 13.54
C ILE A 100 10.78 21.18 12.50
N ASN A 101 10.69 19.86 12.71
CA ASN A 101 11.47 18.85 11.98
C ASN A 101 10.64 17.76 11.29
N TYR A 102 9.33 17.67 11.54
CA TYR A 102 8.48 16.60 11.01
C TYR A 102 8.55 16.47 9.47
N ILE A 103 8.70 17.59 8.73
CA ILE A 103 8.84 17.56 7.27
C ILE A 103 10.15 16.95 6.81
N GLU A 104 11.25 17.17 7.52
CA GLU A 104 12.52 16.54 7.17
C GLU A 104 12.46 15.03 7.39
N LYS A 105 11.87 14.60 8.52
CA LYS A 105 11.59 13.18 8.80
C LYS A 105 10.70 12.57 7.70
N PHE A 106 9.64 13.29 7.30
CA PHE A 106 8.76 12.89 6.21
C PHE A 106 9.51 12.74 4.88
N ARG A 107 10.34 13.71 4.50
CA ARG A 107 11.16 13.63 3.27
C ARG A 107 12.08 12.41 3.28
N LYS A 108 12.76 12.14 4.40
CA LYS A 108 13.62 10.95 4.55
C LYS A 108 12.82 9.66 4.36
N LEU A 109 11.61 9.59 4.89
CA LEU A 109 10.73 8.43 4.71
C LEU A 109 10.25 8.29 3.26
N ILE A 110 9.87 9.37 2.60
CA ILE A 110 9.51 9.35 1.18
C ILE A 110 10.67 8.84 0.32
N LEU A 111 11.91 9.25 0.60
CA LEU A 111 13.09 8.73 -0.09
C LEU A 111 13.23 7.21 0.12
N LYS A 112 13.04 6.72 1.35
CA LYS A 112 13.04 5.27 1.61
C LYS A 112 11.92 4.53 0.86
N LEU A 113 10.73 5.10 0.80
CA LEU A 113 9.60 4.52 0.07
C LEU A 113 9.89 4.40 -1.44
N LYS A 114 10.65 5.32 -2.02
CA LYS A 114 11.04 5.24 -3.44
C LYS A 114 11.99 4.10 -3.75
N GLU A 115 12.73 3.60 -2.76
CA GLU A 115 13.63 2.45 -2.93
C GLU A 115 12.88 1.09 -2.82
N LEU A 116 11.75 1.05 -2.12
CA LEU A 116 10.95 -0.16 -1.94
C LEU A 116 10.57 -0.89 -3.24
N PRO A 117 10.07 -0.24 -4.30
CA PRO A 117 9.74 -0.95 -5.54
C PRO A 117 10.93 -1.73 -6.12
N ARG A 118 12.14 -1.19 -6.03
CA ARG A 118 13.35 -1.89 -6.46
C ARG A 118 13.62 -3.11 -5.59
N TYR A 119 13.49 -2.97 -4.27
CA TYR A 119 13.69 -4.06 -3.32
C TYR A 119 12.66 -5.19 -3.52
N TYR A 120 11.37 -4.84 -3.66
CA TYR A 120 10.32 -5.80 -3.97
C TYR A 120 10.60 -6.55 -5.28
N MET A 121 10.88 -5.83 -6.36
CA MET A 121 11.06 -6.42 -7.68
C MET A 121 12.36 -7.23 -7.83
N LYS A 122 13.48 -6.78 -7.24
CA LYS A 122 14.80 -7.39 -7.47
C LYS A 122 15.24 -8.36 -6.39
N VAL A 123 14.62 -8.34 -5.21
CA VAL A 123 15.02 -9.17 -4.07
C VAL A 123 13.88 -10.06 -3.61
N LEU A 124 12.77 -9.49 -3.14
CA LEU A 124 11.71 -10.28 -2.51
C LEU A 124 10.90 -11.12 -3.50
N ALA A 125 10.55 -10.58 -4.66
CA ALA A 125 9.78 -11.31 -5.65
C ALA A 125 10.55 -12.51 -6.24
N PRO A 126 11.83 -12.39 -6.64
CA PRO A 126 12.63 -13.55 -7.06
C PRO A 126 12.75 -14.63 -5.99
N ILE A 127 13.03 -14.27 -4.73
CA ILE A 127 13.10 -15.24 -3.63
C ILE A 127 11.77 -15.99 -3.47
N ALA A 128 10.64 -15.28 -3.54
CA ALA A 128 9.32 -15.91 -3.46
C ALA A 128 9.05 -16.84 -4.65
N LEU A 129 9.47 -16.46 -5.87
CA LEU A 129 9.38 -17.31 -7.05
C LEU A 129 10.21 -18.58 -6.93
N ASP A 130 11.45 -18.48 -6.46
CA ASP A 130 12.35 -19.61 -6.27
C ASP A 130 11.77 -20.59 -5.24
N ALA A 131 11.13 -20.07 -4.20
CA ALA A 131 10.39 -20.85 -3.20
C ALA A 131 9.02 -21.37 -3.70
N ARG A 132 8.62 -21.07 -4.93
CA ARG A 132 7.30 -21.37 -5.51
C ARG A 132 6.11 -20.78 -4.72
N ASP A 133 6.35 -19.72 -3.97
CA ASP A 133 5.32 -18.94 -3.26
C ASP A 133 4.76 -17.86 -4.21
N PHE A 134 3.90 -18.31 -5.13
CA PHE A 134 3.34 -17.43 -6.16
C PHE A 134 2.44 -16.32 -5.61
N GLU A 135 1.81 -16.53 -4.45
CA GLU A 135 0.96 -15.52 -3.82
C GLU A 135 1.80 -14.35 -3.31
N LYS A 136 2.93 -14.62 -2.64
CA LYS A 136 3.87 -13.55 -2.25
C LYS A 136 4.55 -12.92 -3.46
N ALA A 137 4.98 -13.71 -4.43
CA ALA A 137 5.62 -13.19 -5.63
C ALA A 137 4.69 -12.23 -6.39
N GLN A 138 3.42 -12.61 -6.59
CA GLN A 138 2.40 -11.74 -7.16
C GLN A 138 2.29 -10.43 -6.36
N LYS A 139 2.13 -10.54 -5.04
CA LYS A 139 1.98 -9.36 -4.17
C LYS A 139 3.15 -8.39 -4.31
N TYR A 140 4.39 -8.89 -4.29
CA TYR A 140 5.57 -8.03 -4.41
C TYR A 140 5.67 -7.32 -5.76
N TYR A 141 5.33 -7.99 -6.87
CA TYR A 141 5.29 -7.31 -8.17
C TYR A 141 4.13 -6.30 -8.28
N GLN A 142 2.97 -6.60 -7.70
CA GLN A 142 1.85 -5.66 -7.62
C GLN A 142 2.24 -4.41 -6.83
N ASP A 143 2.80 -4.58 -5.63
CA ASP A 143 3.23 -3.45 -4.81
C ASP A 143 4.35 -2.66 -5.51
N ALA A 144 5.35 -3.32 -6.10
CA ALA A 144 6.39 -2.66 -6.89
C ALA A 144 5.81 -1.83 -8.06
N TYR A 145 4.79 -2.34 -8.75
CA TYR A 145 4.08 -1.62 -9.79
C TYR A 145 3.34 -0.41 -9.23
N LEU A 146 2.58 -0.56 -8.15
CA LEU A 146 1.83 0.55 -7.53
C LEU A 146 2.75 1.69 -7.08
N PHE A 147 3.98 1.38 -6.64
CA PHE A 147 4.96 2.40 -6.26
C PHE A 147 5.62 3.11 -7.45
N SER A 148 5.86 2.41 -8.58
CA SER A 148 6.79 2.88 -9.63
C SER A 148 6.20 2.96 -11.04
N ALA A 149 4.99 2.46 -11.26
CA ALA A 149 4.38 2.22 -12.57
C ALA A 149 5.28 1.45 -13.56
N ASN A 150 6.25 0.68 -13.06
CA ASN A 150 7.21 -0.04 -13.89
C ASN A 150 6.53 -1.24 -14.58
N ARG A 151 6.29 -1.11 -15.89
CA ARG A 151 5.64 -2.13 -16.74
C ARG A 151 6.32 -3.51 -16.72
N ARG A 152 7.62 -3.59 -16.37
CA ARG A 152 8.30 -4.89 -16.18
C ARG A 152 7.59 -5.76 -15.14
N CYS A 153 7.03 -5.15 -14.09
CA CYS A 153 6.27 -5.88 -13.08
C CYS A 153 5.06 -6.59 -13.69
N LEU A 154 4.36 -5.96 -14.64
CA LEU A 154 3.22 -6.58 -15.33
C LEU A 154 3.68 -7.77 -16.19
N SER A 155 4.83 -7.63 -16.87
CA SER A 155 5.41 -8.75 -17.62
C SER A 155 5.80 -9.93 -16.72
N GLU A 156 6.33 -9.67 -15.51
CA GLU A 156 6.62 -10.74 -14.54
C GLU A 156 5.35 -11.38 -13.98
N LEU A 157 4.29 -10.62 -13.74
CA LEU A 157 2.99 -11.15 -13.35
C LEU A 157 2.40 -12.09 -14.41
N GLU A 158 2.51 -11.75 -15.69
CA GLU A 158 2.11 -12.63 -16.80
C GLU A 158 2.93 -13.93 -16.85
N LYS A 159 4.23 -13.87 -16.54
CA LYS A 159 5.06 -15.07 -16.43
C LYS A 159 4.61 -15.96 -15.28
N ILE A 160 4.30 -15.38 -14.12
CA ILE A 160 3.74 -16.12 -12.97
C ILE A 160 2.47 -16.84 -13.39
N LYS A 161 1.53 -16.11 -14.02
CA LYS A 161 0.28 -16.69 -14.51
C LYS A 161 0.54 -17.88 -15.46
N LYS A 162 1.43 -17.71 -16.44
CA LYS A 162 1.80 -18.79 -17.37
C LYS A 162 2.45 -19.97 -16.66
N ASN A 163 3.30 -19.75 -15.66
CA ASN A 163 3.95 -20.83 -14.91
C ASN A 163 2.93 -21.66 -14.12
N ILE A 164 1.96 -20.99 -13.50
CA ILE A 164 0.89 -21.65 -12.75
C ILE A 164 -0.05 -22.42 -13.69
N SER A 165 -0.39 -21.85 -14.86
CA SER A 165 -1.26 -22.51 -15.84
C SER A 165 -0.57 -23.61 -16.66
N GLY A 166 0.72 -23.43 -16.97
CA GLY A 166 1.52 -24.31 -17.84
C GLY A 166 2.08 -25.55 -17.14
N GLY A 167 2.14 -25.57 -15.81
CA GLY A 167 2.50 -26.75 -15.02
C GLY A 167 1.46 -27.88 -15.06
N THR A 168 0.26 -27.62 -15.58
CA THR A 168 -0.88 -28.54 -15.63
C THR A 168 -1.22 -28.96 -17.06
N LYS A 169 -0.34 -29.72 -17.71
CA LYS A 169 -0.76 -30.57 -18.86
C LYS A 169 -1.49 -31.85 -18.43
N SER A 170 -1.65 -32.06 -17.13
CA SER A 170 -2.51 -33.10 -16.55
C SER A 170 -3.02 -32.64 -15.19
N LYS A 171 -4.34 -32.74 -14.97
CA LYS A 171 -5.10 -32.39 -13.76
C LYS A 171 -5.49 -30.92 -13.66
N GLN A 172 -6.78 -30.73 -13.34
CA GLN A 172 -7.42 -29.45 -13.02
C GLN A 172 -6.49 -28.56 -12.17
N LEU A 173 -6.35 -27.30 -12.54
CA LEU A 173 -5.77 -26.28 -11.66
C LEU A 173 -6.44 -26.40 -10.28
N ASN A 174 -5.64 -26.52 -9.23
CA ASN A 174 -6.18 -26.45 -7.88
C ASN A 174 -6.82 -25.06 -7.65
N GLY A 175 -7.82 -24.98 -6.76
CA GLY A 175 -8.60 -23.74 -6.56
C GLY A 175 -7.73 -22.51 -6.24
N MET A 176 -6.59 -22.71 -5.57
CA MET A 176 -5.62 -21.65 -5.27
C MET A 176 -4.96 -21.08 -6.52
N SER A 177 -4.51 -21.93 -7.44
CA SER A 177 -3.86 -21.52 -8.69
C SER A 177 -4.79 -20.70 -9.58
N THR A 178 -6.05 -21.12 -9.70
CA THR A 178 -7.09 -20.40 -10.42
C THR A 178 -7.37 -19.03 -9.78
N ARG A 179 -7.44 -18.97 -8.44
CA ARG A 179 -7.61 -17.71 -7.71
C ARG A 179 -6.49 -16.73 -8.00
N ILE A 180 -5.23 -17.17 -7.89
CA ILE A 180 -4.04 -16.33 -8.14
C ILE A 180 -4.05 -15.81 -9.58
N ALA A 181 -4.31 -16.68 -10.57
CA ALA A 181 -4.40 -16.26 -11.97
C ALA A 181 -5.49 -15.19 -12.21
N ASN A 182 -6.68 -15.36 -11.62
CA ASN A 182 -7.76 -14.40 -11.72
C ASN A 182 -7.42 -13.05 -11.06
N GLN A 183 -6.71 -13.08 -9.93
CA GLN A 183 -6.25 -11.85 -9.25
C GLN A 183 -5.20 -11.10 -10.08
N ILE A 184 -4.28 -11.82 -10.73
CA ILE A 184 -3.31 -11.23 -11.66
C ILE A 184 -4.04 -10.56 -12.82
N ASP A 185 -5.02 -11.23 -13.44
CA ASP A 185 -5.79 -10.69 -14.55
C ASP A 185 -6.57 -9.43 -14.18
N ALA A 186 -7.23 -9.45 -13.03
CA ALA A 186 -7.96 -8.29 -12.52
C ALA A 186 -7.02 -7.09 -12.31
N PHE A 187 -5.83 -7.33 -11.74
CA PHE A 187 -4.84 -6.29 -11.51
C PHE A 187 -4.28 -5.71 -12.82
N ILE A 188 -3.89 -6.56 -13.77
CA ILE A 188 -3.32 -6.12 -15.05
C ILE A 188 -4.34 -5.30 -15.85
N LYS A 189 -5.62 -5.73 -15.88
CA LYS A 189 -6.70 -4.96 -16.51
C LYS A 189 -6.87 -3.59 -15.87
N GLY A 190 -6.86 -3.51 -14.54
CA GLY A 190 -6.96 -2.24 -13.81
C GLY A 190 -5.75 -1.33 -13.99
N ALA A 191 -4.55 -1.90 -14.19
CA ALA A 191 -3.30 -1.18 -14.40
C ALA A 191 -3.08 -0.63 -15.82
N SER A 192 -3.95 -1.00 -16.77
CA SER A 192 -3.83 -0.64 -18.20
C SER A 192 -4.68 0.57 -18.60
N ILE A 193 -5.38 1.17 -17.64
CA ILE A 193 -6.17 2.40 -17.72
C ILE A 193 -5.34 3.53 -17.11
#